data_AF-A0A0W0ZG22-F1
#
_entry.id   AF-A0A0W0ZG22-F1
#
_cell.length_a   1.000
_cell.length_b   1.000
_cell.length_c   1.000
_cell.angle_alpha   90.00
_cell.angle_beta   90.00
_cell.angle_gamma   90.00
#
_symmetry.space_group_name_H-M   'P 1'
#
loop_
_entity.id
_entity.type
_entity.pdbx_description
1 polymer ?
#
loop_
_entity_poly.entity_id
_entity_poly.type
_entity_poly.pdbx_seq_one_letter_code
_entity_poly.pdbx_strand_id
1 'polypeptide(L)'
;MTVAQKLDKASGIFFFSGFLLSKLQYIPFPLVSAIFRFVSLGVYLLAYLSWLTACLLHPDHEEHYRKWYGFAQIKEQFLLSSLVGLIATVISVAAVFIPALFPPAAWLFLLGNIIWTIGEYHKLKNPPAQDDNFSYSKQKTYLSYAATTCAITLVTAIAATLMFFFPPLAIPITIFSLIVCVGLGALAFEFWLNSAFGDHKPTPTPESYAQMSDTLGPSPALELSDTPEPGCWNGLFNRTNDKPVKPSPKPSELIDDEKHDVGRSLTTNSSL
;
A
#
# COMPACT_ATOMS: atom_id res chain seq x y z
N MET A 1 9.27 8.67 15.61
CA MET A 1 9.68 8.17 14.28
C MET A 1 10.60 6.96 14.45
N THR A 2 10.21 5.81 13.90
CA THR A 2 11.02 4.58 13.90
C THR A 2 12.21 4.71 12.93
N VAL A 3 13.20 3.81 13.04
CA VAL A 3 14.33 3.77 12.10
C VAL A 3 13.85 3.58 10.65
N ALA A 4 12.87 2.70 10.44
CA ALA A 4 12.25 2.45 9.14
C ALA A 4 11.64 3.73 8.52
N GLN A 5 10.92 4.53 9.31
CA GLN A 5 10.34 5.80 8.86
C GLN A 5 11.39 6.85 8.49
N LYS A 6 12.52 6.90 9.21
CA LYS A 6 13.64 7.79 8.86
C LYS A 6 14.28 7.37 7.54
N LEU A 7 14.44 6.07 7.33
CA LEU A 7 15.04 5.49 6.13
C LEU A 7 14.15 5.69 4.90
N ASP A 8 12.84 5.55 5.05
CA ASP A 8 11.85 5.83 4.00
C ASP A 8 11.79 7.32 3.63
N LYS A 9 11.90 8.22 4.62
CA LYS A 9 12.02 9.65 4.34
C LYS A 9 13.33 9.99 3.61
N ALA A 10 14.44 9.37 4.02
CA ALA A 10 15.74 9.56 3.38
C ALA A 10 15.76 9.01 1.95
N SER A 11 15.15 7.84 1.70
CA SER A 11 15.05 7.26 0.36
C SER A 11 14.29 8.18 -0.58
N GLY A 12 13.19 8.80 -0.14
CA GLY A 12 12.46 9.79 -0.93
C GLY A 12 13.32 10.99 -1.35
N ILE A 13 14.15 11.52 -0.44
CA ILE A 13 15.09 12.61 -0.74
C ILE A 13 16.16 12.16 -1.73
N PHE A 14 16.69 10.95 -1.58
CA PHE A 14 17.66 10.39 -2.51
C PHE A 14 17.04 10.15 -3.90
N PHE A 15 15.83 9.61 -4.00
CA PHE A 15 15.13 9.46 -5.28
C PHE A 15 14.99 10.80 -6.00
N PHE A 16 14.56 11.83 -5.29
CA PHE A 16 14.45 13.17 -5.85
C PHE A 16 15.80 13.76 -6.30
N SER A 17 16.82 13.66 -5.44
CA SER A 17 18.16 14.15 -5.75
C SER A 17 18.75 13.41 -6.96
N GLY A 18 18.57 12.09 -7.01
CA GLY A 18 18.96 11.23 -8.11
C GLY A 18 18.30 11.65 -9.42
N PHE A 19 17.01 11.98 -9.40
CA PHE A 19 16.26 12.51 -10.55
C PHE A 19 16.83 13.84 -11.05
N LEU A 20 17.07 14.80 -10.16
CA LEU A 20 17.60 16.10 -10.55
C LEU A 20 19.00 15.97 -11.18
N LEU A 21 19.87 15.17 -10.54
CA LEU A 21 21.21 14.87 -11.06
C LEU A 21 21.16 14.15 -12.41
N SER A 22 20.16 13.27 -12.62
CA SER A 22 19.97 12.56 -13.89
C SER A 22 19.57 13.49 -15.03
N LYS A 23 19.09 14.71 -14.76
CA LYS A 23 18.80 15.71 -15.79
C LYS A 23 20.02 16.59 -16.10
N LEU A 24 20.92 16.77 -15.14
CA LEU A 24 22.19 17.49 -15.36
C LEU A 24 23.14 16.73 -16.30
N GLN A 25 22.93 15.42 -16.50
CA GLN A 25 23.70 14.66 -17.49
C GLN A 25 23.50 15.15 -18.94
N TYR A 26 22.46 15.94 -19.23
CA TYR A 26 22.18 16.43 -20.60
C TYR A 26 22.88 17.77 -20.92
N ILE A 27 23.71 18.28 -20.01
CA ILE A 27 24.58 19.44 -20.28
C ILE A 27 25.55 19.09 -21.44
N PRO A 28 25.82 20.01 -22.38
CA PRO A 28 26.65 19.77 -23.58
C PRO A 28 28.16 19.68 -23.28
N PHE A 29 28.55 19.09 -22.15
CA PHE A 29 29.93 18.81 -21.76
C PHE A 29 30.07 17.32 -21.46
N PRO A 30 30.70 16.51 -22.34
CA PRO A 30 30.72 15.05 -22.22
C PRO A 30 31.28 14.51 -20.89
N LEU A 31 32.34 15.12 -20.36
CA LEU A 31 32.93 14.72 -19.08
C LEU A 31 31.97 14.98 -17.91
N VAL A 32 31.35 16.16 -17.90
CA VAL A 32 30.39 16.58 -16.88
C VAL A 32 29.12 15.71 -16.95
N SER A 33 28.66 15.42 -18.17
CA SER A 33 27.55 14.51 -18.45
C SER A 33 27.80 13.11 -17.87
N ALA A 34 28.98 12.54 -18.13
CA ALA A 34 29.36 11.23 -17.61
C ALA A 34 29.40 11.22 -16.07
N ILE A 35 29.99 12.26 -15.45
CA ILE A 35 30.03 12.38 -13.98
C ILE A 35 28.61 12.41 -13.40
N PHE A 36 27.74 13.31 -13.88
CA PHE A 36 26.37 13.41 -13.38
C PHE A 36 25.57 12.13 -13.58
N ARG A 37 25.81 11.42 -14.67
CA ARG A 37 25.21 10.11 -14.93
C ARG A 37 25.60 9.08 -13.86
N PHE A 38 26.90 8.94 -13.56
CA PHE A 38 27.36 7.98 -12.54
C PHE A 38 26.96 8.40 -11.13
N VAL A 39 27.03 9.70 -10.81
CA VAL A 39 26.59 10.22 -9.52
C VAL A 39 25.08 9.98 -9.33
N SER A 40 24.26 10.25 -10.35
CA SER A 40 22.83 9.98 -10.31
C SER A 40 22.53 8.48 -10.09
N LEU A 41 23.22 7.59 -10.81
CA LEU A 41 23.09 6.14 -10.62
C LEU A 41 23.49 5.71 -9.19
N GLY A 42 24.57 6.26 -8.64
CA GLY A 42 24.99 6.00 -7.27
C GLY A 42 23.95 6.46 -6.24
N VAL A 43 23.35 7.64 -6.44
CA VAL A 43 22.28 8.14 -5.58
C VAL A 43 21.02 7.28 -5.68
N TYR A 44 20.63 6.84 -6.88
CA TYR A 44 19.52 5.90 -7.04
C TYR A 44 19.78 4.55 -6.37
N LEU A 45 21.00 4.03 -6.44
CA LEU A 45 21.38 2.80 -5.74
C LEU A 45 21.19 2.96 -4.22
N LEU A 46 21.67 4.08 -3.65
CA LEU A 46 21.46 4.39 -2.23
C LEU A 46 19.98 4.56 -1.88
N ALA A 47 19.18 5.18 -2.76
CA ALA A 47 17.75 5.33 -2.59
C ALA A 47 17.03 3.97 -2.50
N TYR A 48 17.28 3.08 -3.47
CA TYR A 48 16.70 1.74 -3.50
C TYR A 48 17.18 0.86 -2.35
N LEU A 49 18.46 0.92 -1.96
CA LEU A 49 18.98 0.19 -0.80
C LEU A 49 18.32 0.67 0.50
N SER A 50 18.21 1.99 0.68
CA SER A 50 17.54 2.59 1.84
C SER A 50 16.06 2.21 1.88
N TRP A 51 15.38 2.23 0.74
CA TRP A 51 13.97 1.88 0.64
C TRP A 51 13.72 0.39 0.88
N LEU A 52 14.54 -0.49 0.32
CA LEU A 52 14.49 -1.93 0.56
C LEU A 52 14.68 -2.23 2.05
N THR A 53 15.68 -1.61 2.66
CA THR A 53 15.93 -1.76 4.11
C THR A 53 14.79 -1.20 4.95
N ALA A 54 14.17 -0.10 4.53
CA ALA A 54 13.00 0.48 5.18
C ALA A 54 11.79 -0.46 5.13
N CYS A 55 11.59 -1.14 3.98
CA CYS A 55 10.54 -2.13 3.81
C CYS A 55 10.78 -3.35 4.70
N LEU A 56 12.02 -3.86 4.78
CA LEU A 56 12.37 -4.99 5.66
C LEU A 56 12.16 -4.67 7.15
N LEU A 57 12.44 -3.44 7.56
CA LEU A 57 12.30 -2.98 8.95
C LEU A 57 10.88 -2.55 9.33
N HIS A 58 9.97 -2.35 8.37
CA HIS A 58 8.58 -2.00 8.68
C HIS A 58 7.86 -3.20 9.30
N PRO A 59 7.06 -3.00 10.37
CA PRO A 59 6.22 -4.05 10.91
C PRO A 59 5.22 -4.53 9.83
N ASP A 60 4.82 -5.79 9.92
CA ASP A 60 3.85 -6.36 9.00
C ASP A 60 2.49 -5.66 9.18
N HIS A 61 1.83 -5.43 8.04
CA HIS A 61 0.50 -4.83 8.01
C HIS A 61 -0.54 -5.91 8.30
N GLU A 62 -1.58 -5.61 9.08
CA GLU A 62 -2.61 -6.62 9.39
C GLU A 62 -3.21 -7.22 8.12
N GLU A 63 -3.24 -8.55 8.06
CA GLU A 63 -3.70 -9.29 6.89
C GLU A 63 -5.22 -9.17 6.70
N HIS A 64 -5.64 -8.86 5.48
CA HIS A 64 -7.05 -8.94 5.08
C HIS A 64 -7.24 -10.00 3.99
N TYR A 65 -7.72 -11.17 4.42
CA TYR A 65 -7.82 -12.42 3.64
C TYR A 65 -8.70 -12.37 2.37
N ARG A 66 -9.41 -11.26 2.11
CA ARG A 66 -10.55 -11.23 1.15
C ARG A 66 -10.48 -10.17 0.05
N LYS A 67 -9.35 -9.48 -0.14
CA LYS A 67 -9.17 -8.51 -1.23
C LYS A 67 -8.05 -8.96 -2.17
N TRP A 68 -7.84 -8.26 -3.29
CA TRP A 68 -6.71 -8.45 -4.25
C TRP A 68 -5.30 -8.28 -3.61
N TYR A 69 -5.25 -8.25 -2.29
CA TYR A 69 -4.16 -8.49 -1.36
C TYR A 69 -3.77 -9.98 -1.24
N GLY A 70 -4.55 -10.91 -1.77
CA GLY A 70 -4.27 -12.35 -1.65
C GLY A 70 -3.00 -12.83 -2.37
N PHE A 71 -2.33 -11.99 -3.16
CA PHE A 71 -1.07 -12.33 -3.84
C PHE A 71 0.18 -11.75 -3.16
N ALA A 72 0.06 -10.59 -2.49
CA ALA A 72 1.16 -9.96 -1.74
C ALA A 72 0.62 -8.88 -0.79
N GLN A 73 1.09 -8.87 0.48
CA GLN A 73 0.80 -7.80 1.44
C GLN A 73 1.32 -6.43 0.93
N ILE A 74 0.81 -5.30 1.43
CA ILE A 74 1.28 -3.94 1.04
C ILE A 74 2.81 -3.84 1.17
N LYS A 75 3.34 -4.36 2.28
CA LYS A 75 4.78 -4.41 2.56
C LYS A 75 5.54 -5.16 1.46
N GLU A 76 5.02 -6.30 1.02
CA GLU A 76 5.62 -7.12 -0.04
C GLU A 76 5.56 -6.44 -1.41
N GLN A 77 4.50 -5.66 -1.70
CA GLN A 77 4.41 -4.86 -2.92
C GLN A 77 5.51 -3.79 -2.97
N PHE A 78 5.71 -3.05 -1.87
CA PHE A 78 6.80 -2.08 -1.76
C PHE A 78 8.18 -2.75 -1.78
N LEU A 79 8.33 -3.89 -1.10
CA LEU A 79 9.57 -4.69 -1.12
C LEU A 79 9.90 -5.14 -2.54
N LEU A 80 8.94 -5.74 -3.25
CA LEU A 80 9.10 -6.20 -4.63
C LEU A 80 9.44 -5.03 -5.56
N SER A 81 8.74 -3.90 -5.43
CA SER A 81 9.04 -2.71 -6.21
C SER A 81 10.48 -2.22 -5.99
N SER A 82 10.90 -2.13 -4.73
CA SER A 82 12.25 -1.69 -4.38
C SER A 82 13.33 -2.65 -4.90
N LEU A 83 13.08 -3.96 -4.85
CA LEU A 83 13.97 -4.98 -5.39
C LEU A 83 14.07 -4.92 -6.92
N VAL A 84 12.93 -4.80 -7.62
CA VAL A 84 12.89 -4.67 -9.08
C VAL A 84 13.64 -3.41 -9.52
N GLY A 85 13.46 -2.29 -8.81
CA GLY A 85 14.19 -1.05 -9.08
C GLY A 85 15.70 -1.14 -8.81
N LEU A 86 16.10 -1.89 -7.78
CA LEU A 86 17.51 -2.18 -7.51
C LEU A 86 18.14 -3.02 -8.64
N ILE A 87 17.46 -4.08 -9.09
CA ILE A 87 17.88 -4.90 -10.23
C ILE A 87 17.99 -4.04 -11.50
N ALA A 88 17.00 -3.19 -11.77
CA ALA A 88 17.01 -2.27 -12.90
C ALA A 88 18.22 -1.31 -12.86
N THR A 89 18.58 -0.83 -11.66
CA THR A 89 19.76 0.02 -11.44
C THR A 89 21.05 -0.74 -11.76
N VAL A 90 21.20 -1.99 -11.30
CA VAL A 90 22.37 -2.83 -11.60
C VAL A 90 22.48 -3.09 -13.11
N ILE A 91 21.37 -3.43 -13.78
CA ILE A 91 21.34 -3.63 -15.24
C ILE A 91 21.68 -2.32 -15.97
N SER A 92 21.24 -1.17 -15.46
CA SER A 92 21.58 0.14 -16.04
C SER A 92 23.06 0.48 -15.94
N VAL A 93 23.75 0.04 -14.88
CA VAL A 93 25.22 0.13 -14.77
C VAL A 93 25.87 -0.80 -15.79
N ALA A 94 25.40 -2.05 -15.90
CA ALA A 94 25.90 -3.00 -16.90
C ALA A 94 25.68 -2.50 -18.34
N ALA A 95 24.61 -1.74 -18.58
CA ALA A 95 24.29 -1.16 -19.89
C ALA A 95 25.32 -0.15 -20.40
N VAL A 96 26.20 0.37 -19.52
CA VAL A 96 27.36 1.17 -19.93
C VAL A 96 28.31 0.36 -20.80
N PHE A 97 28.50 -0.92 -20.49
CA PHE A 97 29.37 -1.82 -21.24
C PHE A 97 28.62 -2.56 -22.35
N ILE A 98 27.32 -2.82 -22.16
CA ILE A 98 26.47 -3.56 -23.09
C ILE A 98 25.22 -2.71 -23.39
N PRO A 99 25.25 -1.80 -24.38
CA PRO A 99 24.14 -0.89 -24.65
C PRO A 99 22.79 -1.57 -24.93
N ALA A 100 22.78 -2.83 -25.37
CA ALA A 100 21.55 -3.61 -25.55
C ALA A 100 20.76 -3.81 -24.25
N LEU A 101 21.37 -3.58 -23.07
CA LEU A 101 20.70 -3.67 -21.78
C LEU A 101 19.94 -2.39 -21.37
N PHE A 102 20.03 -1.29 -22.12
CA PHE A 102 19.28 -0.06 -21.79
C PHE A 102 17.76 -0.24 -21.88
N PRO A 103 17.19 -0.76 -22.98
CA PRO A 103 15.74 -1.00 -23.03
C PRO A 103 15.22 -1.89 -21.89
N PRO A 104 15.78 -3.09 -21.62
CA PRO A 104 15.24 -3.94 -20.55
C PRO A 104 15.37 -3.30 -19.17
N ALA A 105 16.45 -2.54 -18.89
CA ALA A 105 16.54 -1.79 -17.65
C ALA A 105 15.43 -0.74 -17.49
N ALA A 106 15.12 0.00 -18.56
CA ALA A 106 14.07 1.01 -18.55
C ALA A 106 12.67 0.39 -18.34
N TRP A 107 12.41 -0.77 -18.93
CA TRP A 107 11.17 -1.53 -18.71
C TRP A 107 11.06 -2.08 -17.29
N LEU A 108 12.16 -2.51 -16.68
CA LEU A 108 12.16 -2.92 -15.27
C LEU A 108 11.89 -1.75 -14.33
N PHE A 109 12.43 -0.55 -14.60
CA PHE A 109 12.06 0.64 -13.85
C PHE A 109 10.57 0.94 -13.95
N LEU A 110 9.98 0.83 -15.15
CA LEU A 110 8.53 0.98 -15.31
C LEU A 110 7.77 -0.07 -14.50
N LEU A 111 8.15 -1.34 -14.57
CA LEU A 111 7.49 -2.41 -13.82
C LEU A 111 7.55 -2.15 -12.31
N GLY A 112 8.71 -1.76 -11.79
CA GLY A 112 8.86 -1.37 -10.38
C GLY A 112 7.95 -0.21 -10.00
N ASN A 113 7.85 0.82 -10.85
CA ASN A 113 6.97 1.97 -10.60
C ASN A 113 5.48 1.63 -10.69
N ILE A 114 5.07 0.68 -11.55
CA ILE A 114 3.68 0.17 -11.60
C ILE A 114 3.34 -0.52 -10.27
N ILE A 115 4.19 -1.44 -9.82
CA ILE A 115 3.99 -2.16 -8.54
C ILE A 115 3.92 -1.16 -7.39
N TRP A 116 4.81 -0.17 -7.37
CA TRP A 116 4.80 0.90 -6.38
C TRP A 116 3.51 1.70 -6.37
N THR A 117 3.06 2.16 -7.55
CA THR A 117 1.85 2.97 -7.70
C THR A 117 0.61 2.19 -7.25
N ILE A 118 0.55 0.89 -7.56
CA ILE A 118 -0.50 -0.01 -7.06
C ILE A 118 -0.45 -0.10 -5.53
N GLY A 119 0.74 -0.25 -4.94
CA GLY A 119 0.93 -0.23 -3.48
C GLY A 119 0.43 1.06 -2.83
N GLU A 120 0.75 2.22 -3.41
CA GLU A 120 0.27 3.52 -2.91
C GLU A 120 -1.25 3.69 -3.05
N TYR A 121 -1.84 3.15 -4.13
CA TYR A 121 -3.29 3.12 -4.31
C TYR A 121 -3.97 2.23 -3.26
N HIS A 122 -3.39 1.05 -2.99
CA HIS A 122 -3.86 0.14 -1.97
C HIS A 122 -3.77 0.74 -0.56
N LYS A 123 -2.68 1.45 -0.26
CA LYS A 123 -2.49 2.22 0.98
C LYS A 123 -3.50 3.35 1.12
N LEU A 124 -3.87 4.03 0.03
CA LEU A 124 -4.93 5.03 0.04
C LEU A 124 -6.31 4.41 0.35
N LYS A 125 -6.60 3.22 -0.19
CA LYS A 125 -7.90 2.55 0.01
C LYS A 125 -8.01 1.83 1.36
N ASN A 126 -6.89 1.39 1.91
CA ASN A 126 -6.82 0.67 3.18
C ASN A 126 -5.64 1.25 3.98
N PRO A 127 -5.84 2.37 4.69
CA PRO A 127 -4.78 3.00 5.45
C PRO A 127 -4.23 2.07 6.55
N PRO A 128 -2.96 2.26 6.97
CA PRO A 128 -2.42 1.56 8.12
C PRO A 128 -3.26 1.83 9.37
N ALA A 129 -3.71 0.75 10.03
CA ALA A 129 -4.41 0.87 11.31
C ALA A 129 -3.54 1.46 12.43
N GLN A 130 -2.21 1.40 12.26
CA GLN A 130 -1.20 1.86 13.23
C GLN A 130 -0.66 3.28 12.93
N ASP A 131 -1.20 4.00 11.94
CA ASP A 131 -0.75 5.36 11.59
C ASP A 131 -1.77 6.41 12.06
N ASP A 132 -1.63 6.83 13.32
CA ASP A 132 -2.47 7.87 13.95
C ASP A 132 -2.40 9.24 13.25
N ASN A 133 -1.40 9.44 12.38
CA ASN A 133 -1.20 10.69 11.64
C ASN A 133 -1.55 10.55 10.15
N PHE A 134 -2.23 9.47 9.75
CA PHE A 134 -2.59 9.26 8.36
C PHE A 134 -3.51 10.39 7.86
N SER A 135 -3.19 10.93 6.69
CA SER A 135 -4.01 11.94 6.01
C SER A 135 -4.33 11.46 4.61
N TYR A 136 -5.63 11.29 4.32
CA TYR A 136 -6.08 10.90 2.97
C TYR A 136 -5.66 11.91 1.90
N SER A 137 -5.69 13.20 2.24
CA SER A 137 -5.23 14.25 1.33
C SER A 137 -3.75 14.07 0.99
N LYS A 138 -2.91 13.76 1.99
CA LYS A 138 -1.46 13.61 1.81
C LYS A 138 -1.15 12.39 0.96
N GLN A 139 -1.78 11.27 1.29
CA GLN A 139 -1.62 10.02 0.55
C GLN A 139 -2.14 10.15 -0.89
N LYS A 140 -3.23 10.90 -1.13
CA LYS A 140 -3.73 11.16 -2.50
C LYS A 140 -2.72 11.98 -3.31
N THR A 141 -2.15 13.03 -2.73
CA THR A 141 -1.09 13.82 -3.37
C THR A 141 0.15 12.96 -3.66
N TYR A 142 0.55 12.10 -2.72
CA TYR A 142 1.67 11.18 -2.91
C TYR A 142 1.40 10.12 -3.99
N LEU A 143 0.15 9.62 -4.09
CA LEU A 143 -0.26 8.75 -5.18
C LEU A 143 -0.18 9.46 -6.54
N SER A 144 -0.55 10.75 -6.62
CA SER A 144 -0.35 11.55 -7.84
C SER A 144 1.13 11.66 -8.21
N TYR A 145 2.04 11.82 -7.23
CA TYR A 145 3.49 11.76 -7.44
C TYR A 145 3.96 10.39 -7.97
N ALA A 146 3.46 9.29 -7.40
CA ALA A 146 3.79 7.94 -7.88
C ALA A 146 3.31 7.72 -9.32
N ALA A 147 2.08 8.15 -9.64
CA ALA A 147 1.51 8.04 -10.97
C ALA A 147 2.27 8.88 -12.02
N THR A 148 2.68 10.10 -11.70
CA THR A 148 3.48 10.93 -12.62
C THR A 148 4.88 10.34 -12.82
N THR A 149 5.50 9.79 -11.78
CA THR A 149 6.78 9.09 -11.88
C THR A 149 6.67 7.84 -12.77
N CYS A 150 5.59 7.08 -12.64
CA CYS A 150 5.28 5.96 -13.52
C CYS A 150 5.17 6.41 -14.99
N ALA A 151 4.48 7.53 -15.26
CA ALA A 151 4.39 8.09 -16.60
C ALA A 151 5.76 8.51 -17.17
N ILE A 152 6.63 9.11 -16.35
CA ILE A 152 8.02 9.42 -16.73
C ILE A 152 8.78 8.15 -17.14
N THR A 153 8.66 7.08 -16.35
CA THR A 153 9.34 5.81 -16.68
C THR A 153 8.78 5.14 -17.93
N LEU A 154 7.48 5.29 -18.22
CA LEU A 154 6.88 4.80 -19.46
C LEU A 154 7.44 5.52 -20.69
N VAL A 155 7.46 6.86 -20.65
CA VAL A 155 8.05 7.68 -21.72
C VAL A 155 9.52 7.31 -21.92
N THR A 156 10.26 7.11 -20.83
CA THR A 156 11.68 6.72 -20.87
C THR A 156 11.88 5.33 -21.46
N ALA A 157 11.05 4.34 -21.11
CA ALA A 157 11.12 2.98 -21.65
C ALA A 157 10.83 2.95 -23.15
N ILE A 158 9.79 3.65 -23.60
CA ILE A 158 9.46 3.78 -25.03
C ILE A 158 10.61 4.46 -25.77
N ALA A 159 11.13 5.57 -25.24
CA ALA A 159 12.26 6.28 -25.84
C ALA A 159 13.50 5.38 -25.93
N ALA A 160 13.86 4.65 -24.87
CA ALA A 160 14.99 3.73 -24.87
C ALA A 160 14.85 2.62 -25.92
N THR A 161 13.67 2.02 -26.04
CA THR A 161 13.37 1.03 -27.08
C THR A 161 13.49 1.63 -28.48
N LEU A 162 12.90 2.81 -28.73
CA LEU A 162 12.96 3.46 -30.03
C LEU A 162 14.39 3.87 -30.41
N MET A 163 15.17 4.40 -29.47
CA MET A 163 16.57 4.75 -29.70
C MET A 163 17.43 3.53 -30.07
N PHE A 164 17.13 2.37 -29.48
CA PHE A 164 17.85 1.13 -29.78
C PHE A 164 17.54 0.59 -31.19
N PHE A 165 16.27 0.58 -31.60
CA PHE A 165 15.88 0.09 -32.94
C PHE A 165 16.10 1.11 -34.06
N PHE A 166 16.06 2.41 -33.75
CA PHE A 166 16.24 3.49 -34.71
C PHE A 166 17.34 4.48 -34.27
N PRO A 167 18.63 4.07 -34.26
CA PRO A 167 19.74 4.95 -33.86
C PRO A 167 19.80 6.31 -34.59
N PRO A 168 19.49 6.42 -35.89
CA PRO A 168 19.48 7.73 -36.58
C PRO A 168 18.47 8.72 -35.99
N LEU A 169 17.39 8.23 -35.37
CA LEU A 169 16.37 9.05 -34.73
C LEU A 169 16.65 9.31 -33.24
N ALA A 170 17.79 8.85 -32.70
CA ALA A 170 18.05 8.92 -31.27
C ALA A 170 18.09 10.36 -30.74
N ILE A 171 18.64 11.30 -31.51
CA ILE A 171 18.70 12.72 -31.13
C ILE A 171 17.29 13.33 -31.00
N PRO A 172 16.42 13.30 -32.04
CA PRO A 172 15.08 13.87 -31.91
C PRO A 172 14.23 13.15 -30.85
N ILE A 173 14.35 11.82 -30.72
CA ILE A 173 13.68 11.07 -29.65
C ILE A 173 14.14 11.55 -28.27
N THR A 174 15.45 11.75 -28.08
CA THR A 174 16.01 12.25 -26.81
C THR A 174 15.46 13.63 -26.49
N ILE A 175 15.48 14.56 -27.44
CA ILE A 175 14.97 15.94 -27.24
C ILE A 175 13.49 15.91 -26.85
N PHE A 176 12.66 15.18 -27.62
CA PHE A 176 11.22 15.08 -27.34
C PHE A 176 10.95 14.45 -25.97
N SER A 177 11.60 13.31 -25.66
CA SER A 177 11.43 12.63 -24.37
C SER A 177 11.87 13.51 -23.20
N LEU A 178 12.93 14.31 -23.37
CA LEU A 178 13.45 15.20 -22.34
C LEU A 178 12.46 16.32 -22.03
N ILE A 179 11.86 16.95 -23.04
CA ILE A 179 10.83 17.98 -22.86
C ILE A 179 9.64 17.42 -22.06
N VAL A 180 9.13 16.26 -22.47
CA VAL A 180 8.01 15.60 -21.78
C VAL A 180 8.39 15.23 -20.34
N CYS A 181 9.57 14.65 -20.13
CA CYS A 181 10.04 14.25 -18.80
C CYS A 181 10.32 15.44 -17.88
N VAL A 182 10.73 16.59 -18.41
CA VAL A 182 10.92 17.82 -17.61
C VAL A 182 9.56 18.35 -17.15
N GLY A 183 8.57 18.41 -18.04
CA GLY A 183 7.21 18.83 -17.68
C GLY A 183 6.58 17.91 -16.64
N LEU A 184 6.62 16.59 -16.86
CA LEU A 184 6.15 15.61 -15.89
C LEU A 184 6.96 15.63 -14.59
N GLY A 185 8.27 15.87 -14.67
CA GLY A 185 9.16 16.01 -13.53
C GLY A 185 8.82 17.20 -12.64
N ALA A 186 8.46 18.34 -13.24
CA ALA A 186 7.98 19.50 -12.49
C ALA A 186 6.67 19.21 -11.74
N LEU A 187 5.72 18.53 -12.39
CA LEU A 187 4.47 18.09 -11.74
C LEU A 187 4.74 17.09 -10.62
N ALA A 188 5.61 16.10 -10.85
CA ALA A 188 6.02 15.15 -9.83
C ALA A 188 6.64 15.85 -8.62
N PHE A 189 7.47 16.87 -8.87
CA PHE A 189 8.09 17.67 -7.82
C PHE A 189 7.06 18.45 -7.00
N GLU A 190 6.09 19.08 -7.66
CA GLU A 190 5.01 19.80 -6.97
C GLU A 190 4.21 18.86 -6.07
N PHE A 191 3.82 17.70 -6.57
CA PHE A 191 3.10 16.70 -5.77
C PHE A 191 3.95 16.17 -4.61
N TRP A 192 5.24 15.89 -4.84
CA TRP A 192 6.13 15.45 -3.78
C TRP A 192 6.29 16.52 -2.69
N LEU A 193 6.57 17.77 -3.06
CA LEU A 193 6.67 18.88 -2.11
C LEU A 193 5.38 19.08 -1.31
N ASN A 194 4.24 19.08 -2.00
CA ASN A 194 2.95 19.23 -1.34
C ASN A 194 2.68 18.07 -0.38
N SER A 195 3.04 16.84 -0.74
CA SER A 195 2.91 15.69 0.16
C SER A 195 3.89 15.72 1.35
N ALA A 196 5.10 16.26 1.17
CA ALA A 196 6.16 16.25 2.17
C ALA A 196 6.08 17.42 3.15
N PHE A 197 5.70 18.60 2.66
CA PHE A 197 5.73 19.87 3.40
C PHE A 197 4.39 20.61 3.41
N GLY A 198 3.41 20.21 2.61
CA GLY A 198 2.10 20.86 2.61
C GLY A 198 1.34 20.62 3.90
N ASP A 199 0.48 21.57 4.27
CA ASP A 199 -0.36 21.49 5.47
C ASP A 199 -1.50 20.47 5.29
N HIS A 200 -1.21 19.21 5.65
CA HIS A 200 -2.16 18.12 5.57
C HIS A 200 -2.54 17.69 6.99
N LYS A 201 -3.74 18.07 7.43
CA LYS A 201 -4.27 17.65 8.73
C LYS A 201 -4.47 16.11 8.75
N PRO A 202 -4.13 15.41 9.85
CA PRO A 202 -4.51 14.02 10.04
C PRO A 202 -6.01 13.86 9.81
N THR A 203 -6.41 12.82 9.08
CA THR A 203 -7.84 12.53 8.95
C THR A 203 -8.30 11.95 10.27
N PRO A 204 -9.32 12.54 10.94
CA PRO A 204 -9.81 11.98 12.19
C PRO A 204 -10.22 10.53 11.96
N THR A 205 -9.73 9.63 12.81
CA THR A 205 -10.16 8.24 12.86
C THR A 205 -11.68 8.21 13.01
N PRO A 206 -12.38 7.22 12.42
CA PRO A 206 -13.84 7.13 12.49
C PRO A 206 -14.30 6.66 13.89
N GLU A 207 -13.92 7.38 14.93
CA GLU A 207 -14.70 7.39 16.17
C GLU A 207 -16.08 8.00 15.94
N SER A 208 -16.37 8.61 14.78
CA SER A 208 -17.71 9.15 14.50
C SER A 208 -18.80 8.08 14.53
N TYR A 209 -18.50 6.81 14.25
CA TYR A 209 -19.48 5.72 14.40
C TYR A 209 -19.68 5.31 15.86
N ALA A 210 -18.62 5.34 16.68
CA ALA A 210 -18.72 5.12 18.13
C ALA A 210 -19.43 6.30 18.83
N GLN A 211 -19.11 7.53 18.44
CA GLN A 211 -19.81 8.74 18.87
C GLN A 211 -21.25 8.76 18.35
N MET A 212 -21.52 8.28 17.14
CA MET A 212 -22.89 8.16 16.62
C MET A 212 -23.67 7.06 17.34
N SER A 213 -23.06 5.94 17.75
CA SER A 213 -23.73 4.95 18.60
C SER A 213 -23.99 5.49 20.01
N ASP A 214 -23.06 6.28 20.56
CA ASP A 214 -23.25 6.93 21.86
C ASP A 214 -24.32 8.03 21.80
N THR A 215 -24.45 8.72 20.66
CA THR A 215 -25.48 9.77 20.46
C THR A 215 -26.86 9.18 20.15
N LEU A 216 -26.92 8.00 19.52
CA LEU A 216 -28.17 7.32 19.19
C LEU A 216 -28.75 6.51 20.36
N GLY A 217 -27.98 6.37 21.45
CA GLY A 217 -28.37 5.61 22.63
C GLY A 217 -28.46 4.09 22.34
N PRO A 218 -28.55 3.26 23.38
CA PRO A 218 -28.85 1.85 23.18
C PRO A 218 -30.18 1.72 22.45
N SER A 219 -30.19 0.98 21.33
CA SER A 219 -31.43 0.59 20.66
C SER A 219 -32.39 0.09 21.74
N PRO A 220 -33.62 0.63 21.86
CA PRO A 220 -34.57 0.09 22.82
C PRO A 220 -34.67 -1.40 22.53
N ALA A 221 -34.42 -2.22 23.56
CA ALA A 221 -34.70 -3.63 23.47
C ALA A 221 -36.12 -3.73 22.91
N LEU A 222 -36.27 -4.45 21.79
CA LEU A 222 -37.55 -4.81 21.25
C LEU A 222 -38.31 -5.51 22.39
N GLU A 223 -39.15 -4.76 23.11
CA GLU A 223 -40.30 -5.38 23.73
C GLU A 223 -41.04 -6.01 22.57
N LEU A 224 -41.03 -7.33 22.56
CA LEU A 224 -41.82 -8.15 21.65
C LEU A 224 -43.29 -7.86 21.97
N SER A 225 -43.78 -6.72 21.47
CA SER A 225 -45.20 -6.44 21.42
C SER A 225 -45.77 -7.37 20.37
N ASP A 226 -46.70 -8.23 20.78
CA ASP A 226 -47.51 -9.10 19.91
C ASP A 226 -48.39 -8.25 18.98
N THR A 227 -47.77 -7.54 18.04
CA THR A 227 -48.45 -6.88 16.93
C THR A 227 -48.56 -7.85 15.76
N PRO A 228 -49.77 -8.06 15.20
CA PRO A 228 -49.95 -8.99 14.10
C PRO A 228 -49.17 -8.52 12.87
N GLU A 229 -48.33 -9.40 12.32
CA GLU A 229 -47.52 -9.11 11.13
C GLU A 229 -48.40 -8.73 9.93
N PRO A 230 -48.09 -7.63 9.19
CA PRO A 230 -48.72 -7.36 7.90
C PRO A 230 -48.26 -8.41 6.88
N GLY A 231 -49.19 -9.30 6.50
CA GLY A 231 -48.98 -10.48 5.66
C GLY A 231 -48.65 -10.21 4.20
N CYS A 232 -47.52 -9.56 3.91
CA CYS A 232 -47.04 -9.32 2.54
C CYS A 232 -45.71 -10.03 2.20
N TRP A 233 -45.04 -10.66 3.17
CA TRP A 233 -43.65 -11.15 2.98
C TRP A 233 -43.46 -12.67 3.06
N ASN A 234 -44.53 -13.46 3.27
CA ASN A 234 -44.43 -14.91 3.46
C ASN A 234 -44.09 -15.71 2.17
N GLY A 235 -43.90 -15.04 1.04
CA GLY A 235 -43.62 -15.67 -0.26
C GLY A 235 -42.14 -15.69 -0.69
N LEU A 236 -41.26 -14.92 -0.04
CA LEU A 236 -39.90 -14.69 -0.56
C LEU A 236 -38.86 -15.74 -0.14
N PHE A 237 -39.12 -16.51 0.92
CA PHE A 237 -38.16 -17.49 1.46
C PHE A 237 -38.69 -18.92 1.56
N ASN A 238 -39.80 -19.23 0.87
CA ASN A 238 -40.39 -20.55 0.94
C ASN A 238 -39.60 -21.55 0.06
N ARG A 239 -38.52 -22.11 0.62
CA ARG A 239 -37.82 -23.26 0.05
C ARG A 239 -38.59 -24.52 0.43
N THR A 240 -39.12 -25.17 -0.59
CA THR A 240 -40.05 -26.30 -0.56
C THR A 240 -39.47 -27.56 0.11
N ASN A 241 -40.32 -28.19 0.93
CA ASN A 241 -40.34 -29.61 1.38
C ASN A 241 -39.22 -30.11 2.31
N ASP A 242 -39.54 -30.28 3.61
CA ASP A 242 -40.07 -31.57 4.07
C ASP A 242 -40.90 -31.45 5.36
N LYS A 243 -41.87 -32.35 5.49
CA LYS A 243 -43.11 -32.25 6.29
C LYS A 243 -42.95 -32.47 7.81
N PRO A 244 -43.96 -32.02 8.59
CA PRO A 244 -43.94 -31.95 10.05
C PRO A 244 -44.54 -33.19 10.72
N VAL A 245 -44.18 -33.45 11.98
CA VAL A 245 -44.98 -34.29 12.89
C VAL A 245 -45.47 -33.43 14.07
N LYS A 246 -46.77 -33.55 14.33
CA LYS A 246 -47.62 -32.75 15.23
C LYS A 246 -47.37 -33.00 16.74
N PRO A 247 -47.91 -32.12 17.62
CA PRO A 247 -47.53 -32.02 19.04
C PRO A 247 -48.57 -32.53 20.08
N SER A 248 -48.12 -32.54 21.36
CA SER A 248 -48.85 -32.42 22.65
C SER A 248 -49.34 -33.72 23.34
N PRO A 249 -49.66 -33.79 24.67
CA PRO A 249 -49.59 -32.78 25.77
C PRO A 249 -49.10 -33.28 27.19
N LYS A 250 -48.37 -32.39 27.92
CA LYS A 250 -48.61 -31.88 29.31
C LYS A 250 -48.45 -32.80 30.57
N PRO A 251 -48.57 -32.29 31.83
CA PRO A 251 -47.46 -32.03 32.78
C PRO A 251 -47.59 -32.77 34.13
N SER A 252 -46.57 -32.71 35.01
CA SER A 252 -46.75 -32.95 36.46
C SER A 252 -45.71 -32.18 37.29
N GLU A 253 -46.22 -31.43 38.25
CA GLU A 253 -45.57 -30.56 39.24
C GLU A 253 -44.90 -31.33 40.41
N LEU A 254 -44.22 -30.53 41.26
CA LEU A 254 -43.91 -30.68 42.70
C LEU A 254 -42.69 -31.55 43.10
N ILE A 255 -41.88 -31.22 44.12
CA ILE A 255 -41.45 -30.03 44.88
C ILE A 255 -40.43 -30.57 45.91
N ASP A 256 -39.47 -29.73 46.30
CA ASP A 256 -38.63 -29.66 47.53
C ASP A 256 -37.64 -30.74 48.03
N ASP A 257 -36.48 -30.17 48.40
CA ASP A 257 -35.59 -30.39 49.57
C ASP A 257 -35.01 -31.78 49.91
N GLU A 258 -33.67 -31.88 50.08
CA GLU A 258 -32.97 -31.65 51.37
C GLU A 258 -31.46 -32.06 51.31
N LYS A 259 -30.59 -31.16 51.81
CA LYS A 259 -29.31 -31.30 52.57
C LYS A 259 -28.22 -32.38 52.35
N HIS A 260 -26.99 -31.82 52.41
CA HIS A 260 -25.76 -32.24 53.13
C HIS A 260 -25.06 -33.59 52.86
N ASP A 261 -23.79 -33.50 52.40
CA ASP A 261 -22.59 -33.93 53.15
C ASP A 261 -21.34 -33.38 52.42
N VAL A 262 -20.58 -32.41 52.95
CA VAL A 262 -19.42 -32.54 53.88
C VAL A 262 -18.36 -33.56 53.42
N GLY A 263 -17.25 -33.03 52.87
CA GLY A 263 -16.03 -33.77 52.58
C GLY A 263 -14.86 -32.82 52.32
N ARG A 264 -14.29 -32.28 53.41
CA ARG A 264 -13.16 -31.34 53.46
C ARG A 264 -11.82 -32.10 53.56
N SER A 265 -10.75 -31.37 53.23
CA SER A 265 -9.32 -31.56 53.60
C SER A 265 -8.44 -32.17 52.49
N LEU A 266 -7.52 -31.38 51.88
CA LEU A 266 -6.15 -31.02 52.35
C LEU A 266 -5.24 -32.27 52.28
N THR A 267 -4.01 -32.31 51.75
CA THR A 267 -2.92 -31.31 51.72
C THR A 267 -1.73 -31.90 50.93
N THR A 268 -1.02 -31.03 50.19
CA THR A 268 0.45 -30.88 50.02
C THR A 268 1.45 -32.04 49.83
N ASN A 269 2.35 -31.79 48.87
CA ASN A 269 3.83 -31.80 48.93
C ASN A 269 4.67 -32.94 48.27
N SER A 270 5.50 -32.45 47.33
CA SER A 270 6.96 -32.62 47.18
C SER A 270 7.60 -33.90 46.62
N SER A 271 8.54 -33.61 45.69
CA SER A 271 9.80 -34.30 45.32
C SER A 271 9.75 -35.67 44.63
N LEU A 272 10.07 -35.68 43.33
CA LEU A 272 11.43 -35.96 42.81
C LEU A 272 11.51 -35.58 41.33
#